data_AF-A0A935KAT4-F1
#
_entry.id   AF-A0A935KAT4-F1
#
_cell.length_a   1.000
_cell.length_b   1.000
_cell.length_c   1.000
_cell.angle_alpha   90.00
_cell.angle_beta   90.00
_cell.angle_gamma   90.00
#
_symmetry.space_group_name_H-M   'P 1'
#
loop_
_entity.id
_entity.type
_entity.pdbx_description
1 polymer ?
#
loop_
_entity_poly.entity_id
_entity_poly.type
_entity_poly.pdbx_seq_one_letter_code
_entity_poly.pdbx_strand_id
1 'polypeptide(L)'
;MTSTIFTSIPPTDGRTCSFRTKPVGKVFNSSKISTIEGKSVRHERWRYTEWDAGRNGTELYDHANDPREFNNLAVEPRYAKTVLELKQLLEHRNSK
;
A
#
# COMPACT_ATOMS: atom_id res chain seq x y z
N MET A 1 75.12 14.40 -5.75
CA MET A 1 74.49 15.28 -4.74
C MET A 1 73.03 15.35 -5.16
N THR A 2 72.03 14.75 -4.52
CA THR A 2 71.76 14.41 -3.13
C THR A 2 70.55 13.48 -3.13
N SER A 3 70.50 12.56 -2.15
CA SER A 3 69.28 12.23 -1.39
C SER A 3 68.09 11.56 -2.09
N THR A 4 67.37 10.60 -1.50
CA THR A 4 67.48 9.89 -0.23
C THR A 4 66.55 8.70 -0.36
N ILE A 5 67.03 7.55 0.12
CA ILE A 5 66.31 6.27 0.21
C ILE A 5 65.11 6.43 1.16
N PHE A 6 63.92 6.04 0.71
CA PHE A 6 62.70 6.06 1.51
C PHE A 6 62.79 4.96 2.59
N THR A 7 62.75 5.39 3.85
CA THR A 7 62.96 4.57 5.04
C THR A 7 61.65 3.90 5.48
N SER A 8 61.81 2.68 5.97
CA SER A 8 60.88 1.83 6.72
C SER A 8 60.03 2.54 7.79
N ILE A 9 58.81 2.04 8.05
CA ILE A 9 58.23 1.59 9.35
C ILE A 9 56.67 1.72 9.37
N PRO A 10 55.91 0.72 9.88
CA PRO A 10 54.43 0.72 9.98
C PRO A 10 53.91 1.27 11.33
N PRO A 11 52.59 1.53 11.44
CA PRO A 11 51.91 1.18 12.69
C PRO A 11 50.53 0.51 12.51
N THR A 12 50.35 -0.56 13.28
CA THR A 12 49.08 -1.13 13.73
C THR A 12 48.23 -0.08 14.44
N ASP A 13 46.93 0.02 14.15
CA ASP A 13 45.97 0.61 15.08
C ASP A 13 44.74 -0.29 15.17
N GLY A 14 44.73 -1.13 16.21
CA GLY A 14 43.53 -1.79 16.65
C GLY A 14 42.57 -0.75 17.20
N ARG A 15 41.38 -0.62 16.58
CA ARG A 15 40.22 0.00 17.22
C ARG A 15 39.11 -1.02 17.34
N THR A 16 38.98 -1.50 18.56
CA THR A 16 37.80 -2.09 19.18
C THR A 16 36.50 -1.50 18.63
N CYS A 17 35.72 -2.33 17.95
CA CYS A 17 34.34 -2.05 17.60
C CYS A 17 33.44 -2.23 18.83
N SER A 18 33.42 -1.26 19.75
CA SER A 18 32.42 -1.22 20.83
C SER A 18 31.10 -0.65 20.30
N PHE A 19 30.30 -1.46 19.63
CA PHE A 19 28.93 -1.09 19.28
C PHE A 19 28.02 -1.27 20.49
N ARG A 20 27.75 -0.14 21.16
CA ARG A 20 26.75 -0.03 22.22
C ARG A 20 25.35 -0.04 21.61
N THR A 21 24.61 -1.13 21.74
CA THR A 21 23.19 -1.16 21.38
C THR A 21 22.35 -0.69 22.58
N LYS A 22 21.51 0.33 22.36
CA LYS A 22 20.43 0.67 23.29
C LYS A 22 19.19 -0.12 22.86
N PRO A 23 18.51 -0.84 23.78
CA PRO A 23 17.22 -1.43 23.44
C PRO A 23 16.17 -0.32 23.40
N VAL A 24 15.68 0.01 22.20
CA VAL A 24 14.48 0.84 22.06
C VAL A 24 13.30 -0.05 22.38
N GLY A 25 12.65 0.22 23.52
CA GLY A 25 11.42 -0.43 23.94
C GLY A 25 10.31 -0.21 22.93
N LYS A 26 9.63 -1.30 22.56
CA LYS A 26 8.45 -1.27 21.69
C LYS A 26 7.24 -0.76 22.49
N VAL A 27 6.74 0.41 22.10
CA VAL A 27 5.46 0.94 22.59
C VAL A 27 4.41 0.61 21.53
N PHE A 28 3.55 -0.38 21.78
CA PHE A 28 2.40 -0.64 20.91
C PHE A 28 1.17 -0.01 21.53
N ASN A 29 0.77 1.16 21.02
CA ASN A 29 -0.48 1.78 21.40
C ASN A 29 -1.61 1.15 20.57
N SER A 30 -2.41 0.29 21.19
CA SER A 30 -3.57 -0.36 20.56
C SER A 30 -4.78 0.58 20.60
N SER A 31 -4.78 1.59 19.74
CA SER A 31 -5.98 2.38 19.47
C SER A 31 -6.88 1.54 18.55
N LYS A 32 -8.12 1.28 18.97
CA LYS A 32 -9.17 0.67 18.14
C LYS A 32 -9.24 1.41 16.80
N ILE A 33 -8.72 0.79 15.76
CA ILE A 33 -8.92 1.23 14.38
C ILE A 33 -10.36 0.87 14.05
N SER A 34 -11.20 1.87 13.81
CA SER A 34 -12.49 1.65 13.16
C SER A 34 -12.21 1.11 11.77
N THR A 35 -12.26 -0.21 11.63
CA THR A 35 -12.03 -0.91 10.36
C THR A 35 -13.13 -0.49 9.39
N ILE A 36 -12.83 0.45 8.51
CA ILE A 36 -13.66 0.73 7.35
C ILE A 36 -13.57 -0.50 6.47
N GLU A 37 -14.67 -1.22 6.31
CA GLU A 37 -14.73 -2.38 5.44
C GLU A 37 -14.75 -1.91 3.98
N GLY A 38 -13.58 -2.01 3.33
CA GLY A 38 -13.46 -1.86 1.89
C GLY A 38 -13.77 -3.19 1.22
N LYS A 39 -14.78 -3.22 0.35
CA LYS A 39 -15.14 -4.40 -0.42
C LYS A 39 -14.89 -4.12 -1.90
N SER A 40 -14.18 -5.02 -2.57
CA SER A 40 -13.90 -4.90 -4.00
C SER A 40 -14.29 -6.17 -4.76
N VAL A 41 -14.92 -5.99 -5.92
CA VAL A 41 -15.26 -7.05 -6.86
C VAL A 41 -14.61 -6.75 -8.21
N ARG A 42 -13.96 -7.77 -8.77
CA ARG A 42 -13.44 -7.76 -10.13
C ARG A 42 -14.35 -8.61 -10.99
N HIS A 43 -15.02 -7.96 -11.94
CA HIS A 43 -15.77 -8.60 -13.01
C HIS A 43 -14.94 -8.45 -14.30
N GLU A 44 -15.11 -9.35 -15.28
CA GLU A 44 -14.29 -9.47 -16.51
C GLU A 44 -13.64 -8.16 -17.03
N ARG A 45 -14.44 -7.10 -17.16
CA ARG A 45 -14.01 -5.76 -17.62
C ARG A 45 -14.03 -4.68 -16.52
N TRP A 46 -14.77 -4.90 -15.45
CA TRP A 46 -15.13 -3.88 -14.47
C TRP A 46 -14.45 -4.11 -13.14
N ARG A 47 -13.97 -3.03 -12.53
CA ARG A 47 -13.52 -3.03 -11.14
C ARG A 47 -14.46 -2.16 -10.32
N TYR A 48 -15.14 -2.78 -9.37
CA TYR A 48 -16.02 -2.08 -8.44
C TYR A 48 -15.43 -2.16 -7.04
N THR A 49 -15.33 -1.01 -6.38
CA THR A 49 -14.90 -0.85 -5.00
C THR A 49 -15.98 -0.08 -4.25
N GLU A 50 -16.41 -0.60 -3.11
CA GLU A 50 -17.28 0.10 -2.18
C GLU A 50 -16.66 0.20 -0.80
N TRP A 51 -16.87 1.34 -0.16
CA TRP A 51 -16.37 1.62 1.17
C TRP A 51 -17.54 1.76 2.12
N ASP A 52 -17.56 0.95 3.19
CA ASP A 52 -18.59 1.01 4.22
C ASP A 52 -20.03 0.90 3.64
N ALA A 53 -20.23 -0.10 2.77
CA ALA A 53 -21.48 -0.35 2.02
C ALA A 53 -21.96 0.81 1.12
N GLY A 54 -21.05 1.72 0.77
CA GLY A 54 -21.29 2.93 -0.03
C GLY A 54 -21.43 4.21 0.81
N ARG A 55 -21.37 4.13 2.15
CA ARG A 55 -21.41 5.32 3.02
C ARG A 55 -20.17 6.20 2.89
N ASN A 56 -19.01 5.59 2.62
CA ASN A 56 -17.77 6.30 2.33
C ASN A 56 -17.51 6.48 0.82
N GLY A 57 -18.50 6.16 -0.01
CA GLY A 57 -18.42 6.27 -1.46
C GLY A 57 -18.24 4.93 -2.17
N THR A 58 -18.44 5.01 -3.49
CA THR A 58 -18.31 3.90 -4.42
C THR A 58 -17.46 4.33 -5.60
N GLU A 59 -16.69 3.38 -6.13
CA GLU A 59 -15.80 3.59 -7.25
C GLU A 59 -16.02 2.48 -8.28
N LEU A 60 -16.22 2.88 -9.53
CA LEU A 60 -16.36 1.96 -10.66
C LEU A 60 -15.39 2.39 -11.76
N TYR A 61 -14.48 1.49 -12.11
CA TYR A 61 -13.50 1.69 -13.17
C TYR A 61 -13.70 0.66 -14.29
N ASP A 62 -13.58 1.14 -15.53
CA ASP A 62 -13.58 0.31 -16.73
C ASP A 62 -12.14 0.07 -17.19
N HIS A 63 -11.60 -1.11 -16.87
CA HIS A 63 -10.23 -1.44 -17.24
C HIS A 63 -10.02 -1.65 -18.74
N ALA A 64 -11.09 -1.91 -19.52
CA ALA A 64 -10.95 -2.16 -20.95
C ALA A 64 -10.90 -0.87 -21.77
N ASN A 65 -11.67 0.15 -21.38
CA ASN A 65 -11.70 1.43 -22.09
C ASN A 65 -10.76 2.48 -21.48
N ASP A 66 -10.47 2.41 -20.19
CA ASP A 66 -9.66 3.40 -19.50
C ASP A 66 -8.46 2.72 -18.80
N PRO A 67 -7.39 2.41 -19.54
CA PRO A 67 -6.18 1.82 -18.95
C PRO A 67 -5.46 2.78 -17.99
N ARG A 68 -5.92 4.03 -17.88
CA ARG A 68 -5.36 5.05 -16.98
C ARG A 68 -6.20 5.24 -15.71
N GLU A 69 -7.35 4.57 -15.60
CA GLU A 69 -8.26 4.58 -14.44
C GLU A 69 -8.58 5.98 -13.91
N PHE A 70 -8.70 6.99 -14.79
CA PHE A 70 -8.87 8.38 -14.34
C PHE A 70 -10.31 8.75 -13.99
N ASN A 71 -11.28 8.04 -14.55
CA ASN A 71 -12.69 8.40 -14.41
C ASN A 71 -13.41 7.42 -13.48
N ASN A 72 -13.84 7.93 -12.33
CA ASN A 72 -14.80 7.21 -11.48
C ASN A 72 -16.19 7.28 -12.13
N LEU A 73 -16.61 6.18 -12.75
CA LEU A 73 -17.89 6.05 -13.44
C LEU A 73 -19.06 5.78 -12.48
N ALA A 74 -18.80 5.58 -11.18
CA ALA A 74 -19.85 5.26 -10.20
C ALA A 74 -20.81 6.44 -9.97
N VAL A 75 -20.37 7.67 -10.24
CA VAL A 75 -21.19 8.89 -10.12
C VAL A 75 -22.09 9.09 -11.34
N GLU A 76 -21.76 8.46 -12.47
CA GLU A 76 -22.53 8.61 -13.70
C GLU A 76 -23.80 7.74 -13.66
N PRO A 77 -25.00 8.32 -13.88
CA PRO A 77 -26.26 7.56 -13.83
C PRO A 77 -26.35 6.48 -14.91
N ARG A 78 -25.55 6.60 -15.98
CA ARG A 78 -25.46 5.60 -17.05
C ARG A 78 -24.97 4.24 -16.56
N TYR A 79 -24.13 4.21 -15.53
CA TYR A 79 -23.55 3.00 -14.97
C TYR A 79 -24.23 2.54 -13.67
N ALA A 80 -25.30 3.23 -13.24
CA ALA A 80 -26.03 2.89 -12.02
C ALA A 80 -26.54 1.44 -12.01
N LYS A 81 -26.97 0.91 -13.17
CA LYS A 81 -27.37 -0.50 -13.30
C LYS A 81 -26.20 -1.45 -13.03
N THR A 82 -25.05 -1.19 -13.63
CA THR A 82 -23.83 -2.00 -13.45
C THR A 82 -23.35 -1.96 -12.00
N VAL A 83 -23.38 -0.79 -11.35
CA VAL A 83 -23.07 -0.66 -9.92
C VAL A 83 -24.01 -1.52 -9.07
N LEU A 84 -25.31 -1.51 -9.37
CA LEU A 84 -26.32 -2.27 -8.62
C LEU A 84 -26.12 -3.78 -8.79
N GLU A 85 -25.87 -4.26 -10.01
CA GLU A 85 -25.57 -5.67 -10.28
C GLU A 85 -24.30 -6.12 -9.54
N LEU A 86 -23.22 -5.34 -9.61
CA LEU A 86 -21.95 -5.65 -8.94
C LEU A 86 -22.11 -5.64 -7.41
N LYS A 87 -22.91 -4.72 -6.86
CA LYS A 87 -23.26 -4.69 -5.44
C LYS A 87 -24.01 -5.94 -5.01
N GLN A 88 -25.01 -6.37 -5.78
CA GLN A 88 -25.74 -7.61 -5.50
C GLN A 88 -24.83 -8.84 -5.51
N LEU A 89 -23.92 -8.94 -6.47
CA LEU A 89 -22.92 -10.00 -6.52
C LEU A 89 -22.01 -10.00 -5.28
N LEU A 90 -21.65 -8.81 -4.81
CA LEU A 90 -20.80 -8.62 -3.65
C LEU A 90 -21.49 -9.11 -2.37
N GLU A 91 -22.76 -8.76 -2.17
CA GLU A 91 -23.56 -9.19 -1.03
C GLU A 91 -23.84 -10.70 -1.06
N HIS A 92 -24.13 -11.26 -2.24
CA HIS A 92 -24.30 -12.70 -2.41
C HIS A 92 -23.05 -13.50 -2.02
N ARG A 93 -21.86 -12.99 -2.37
CA ARG A 93 -20.57 -13.60 -1.97
C ARG A 93 -20.34 -13.56 -0.46
N ASN A 94 -20.76 -12.49 0.22
CA ASN A 94 -20.49 -12.29 1.65
C ASN A 94 -21.46 -13.04 2.57
N SER A 95 -22.61 -13.49 2.08
CA SER A 95 -23.64 -14.19 2.86
C SER A 95 -23.33 -15.66 3.21
N LYS A 96 -22.05 -16.04 3.32
CA LYS A 96 -21.65 -17.40 3.68
C LYS A 96 -21.71 -17.67 5.18
#